data_AF-A0A0H5DIT2-F1
#
_entry.id   AF-A0A0H5DIT2-F1
#
_cell.length_a   1.000
_cell.length_b   1.000
_cell.length_c   1.000
_cell.angle_alpha   90.00
_cell.angle_beta   90.00
_cell.angle_gamma   90.00
#
_symmetry.space_group_name_H-M   'P 1'
#
loop_
_entity.id
_entity.type
_entity.pdbx_description
1 polymer ?
#
loop_
_entity_poly.entity_id
_entity_poly.type
_entity_poly.pdbx_seq_one_letter_code
_entity_poly.pdbx_strand_id
1 'polypeptide(L)'
;MTFSPYVLGTGIAGWNFLDRTRTQQQQIFEKSPILDRAVQDFTNKIDSIQTADQLLDDYNVLQVALGAFGLEEDIANRAFIKQVLESDLSDPRSFANRLNDNRYLGLAQTFGFGSEDGPQLPSASAEKPYVNVASPEDLLSNKTLLNQALDDFGLQRYAGNEFFLQKVLESDLSDDNSFVNRLSDTRLADFASQFKFNAPPEYTSSMDAMLGEFTAMNDGAGPANADELLGNETLLNAVIETFDLEYTNPIFLKRMLEADPFDENSAVRQQEDPRVLAMSRAFGFGMPDINSFSSPDELFARPELLEEVLDQFNNSNPGEDFLRQVLESDLSDPNSFVNQPGNLAFFDLAEAYQTEWTPPPSKVKVLADEVGTKLSGYENPRQFVFDFDAFEAGLDVFNMNERQLDFSFMLKVFESDLSSETSYANLYRDPNVQAMANAFAFNPGGNDRTYPPGFAEEIADLYTDRNFEIAIGESDPNMRLALALERELQSIADAGGSEDAHWYGIIGSPPLKTVFESALGLPSSFGQLDVDRQVNEMKDRAFASFGTTHPADLLKPDKLEEFRNRFLLLSELNSDTASAGFSDPIFALF
;
A
#
# COMPACT_ATOMS: atom_id res chain seq x y z
N MET A 1 3.47 19.76 33.95
CA MET A 1 4.30 20.94 33.60
C MET A 1 4.85 20.66 32.23
N THR A 2 4.61 21.53 31.26
CA THR A 2 5.16 21.40 29.90
C THR A 2 6.65 21.70 29.94
N PHE A 3 7.48 20.83 29.37
CA PHE A 3 8.91 21.09 29.23
C PHE A 3 9.14 22.04 28.05
N SER A 4 9.97 23.05 28.25
CA SER A 4 10.41 23.96 27.19
C SER A 4 11.91 23.74 26.96
N PRO A 5 12.33 23.32 25.75
CA PRO A 5 13.73 23.28 25.37
C PRO A 5 14.41 24.63 25.58
N TYR A 6 15.69 24.62 25.89
CA TYR A 6 16.45 25.84 26.14
C TYR A 6 17.89 25.74 25.65
N VAL A 7 18.46 26.91 25.37
CA VAL A 7 19.88 27.09 25.05
C VAL A 7 20.51 28.01 26.09
N LEU A 8 21.76 27.73 26.46
CA LEU A 8 22.56 28.61 27.32
C LEU A 8 23.65 29.33 26.51
N GLY A 9 23.52 30.65 26.41
CA GLY A 9 24.41 31.49 25.61
C GLY A 9 23.95 31.62 24.15
N THR A 10 24.74 32.32 23.35
CA THR A 10 24.50 32.59 21.92
C THR A 10 25.63 32.00 21.06
N GLY A 11 25.43 32.02 19.75
CA GLY A 11 26.48 31.66 18.78
C GLY A 11 27.07 30.27 19.02
N ILE A 12 28.39 30.14 18.89
CA ILE A 12 29.08 28.85 19.02
C ILE A 12 28.98 28.28 20.44
N ALA A 13 28.93 29.14 21.47
CA ALA A 13 28.82 28.68 22.86
C ALA A 13 27.44 28.06 23.12
N GLY A 14 26.37 28.70 22.63
CA GLY A 14 25.01 28.18 22.67
C GLY A 14 24.88 26.87 21.89
N TRP A 15 25.46 26.80 20.69
CA TRP A 15 25.48 25.58 19.88
C TRP A 15 26.13 24.39 20.60
N ASN A 16 27.32 24.58 21.17
CA ASN A 16 28.01 23.51 21.91
C ASN A 16 27.23 23.01 23.13
N PHE A 17 26.48 23.90 23.79
CA PHE A 17 25.59 23.49 24.87
C PHE A 17 24.41 22.67 24.34
N LEU A 18 23.77 23.15 23.29
CA LEU A 18 22.64 22.49 22.67
C LEU A 18 23.04 21.13 22.11
N ASP A 19 24.10 21.04 21.33
CA ASP A 19 24.63 19.80 20.76
C ASP A 19 24.83 18.69 21.82
N ARG A 20 25.40 19.04 22.98
CA ARG A 20 25.62 18.09 24.09
C ARG A 20 24.35 17.70 24.85
N THR A 21 23.32 18.53 24.82
CA THR A 21 22.09 18.33 25.61
C THR A 21 20.89 17.95 24.75
N ARG A 22 20.99 18.09 23.43
CA ARG A 22 19.90 17.99 22.45
C ARG A 22 19.13 16.70 22.64
N THR A 23 19.80 15.56 22.59
CA THR A 23 19.15 14.24 22.70
C THR A 23 18.34 14.11 23.98
N GLN A 24 18.85 14.60 25.12
CA GLN A 24 18.11 14.55 26.38
C GLN A 24 16.91 15.51 26.37
N GLN A 25 17.09 16.72 25.83
CA GLN A 25 16.00 17.70 25.76
C GLN A 25 14.89 17.24 24.80
N GLN A 26 15.23 16.66 23.65
CA GLN A 26 14.29 16.09 22.68
C GLN A 26 13.46 14.96 23.31
N GLN A 27 14.10 13.98 23.96
CA GLN A 27 13.40 12.88 24.64
C GLN A 27 12.41 13.33 25.73
N ILE A 28 12.66 14.47 26.38
CA ILE A 28 11.74 15.04 27.38
C ILE A 28 10.63 15.83 26.67
N PHE A 29 10.96 16.53 25.59
CA PHE A 29 10.04 17.34 24.80
C PHE A 29 9.02 16.48 24.04
N GLU A 30 9.44 15.37 23.45
CA GLU A 30 8.59 14.33 22.83
C GLU A 30 7.49 13.84 23.78
N LYS A 31 7.81 13.72 25.08
CA LYS A 31 6.87 13.29 26.12
C LYS A 31 5.91 14.39 26.58
N SER A 32 5.89 15.54 25.92
CA SER A 32 4.94 16.61 26.19
C SER A 32 3.53 16.16 25.81
N PRO A 33 2.52 16.28 26.71
CA PRO A 33 1.16 15.79 26.43
C PRO A 33 0.47 16.41 25.21
N ILE A 34 0.91 17.60 24.77
CA ILE A 34 0.36 18.27 23.60
C ILE A 34 0.91 17.65 22.31
N LEU A 35 2.22 17.38 22.30
CA LEU A 35 2.92 16.82 21.14
C LEU A 35 2.56 15.33 20.96
N ASP A 36 2.59 14.58 22.06
CA ASP A 36 2.20 13.17 22.12
C ASP A 36 0.78 12.94 21.59
N ARG A 37 -0.18 13.82 21.95
CA ARG A 37 -1.54 13.72 21.44
C ARG A 37 -1.64 14.02 19.94
N ALA A 38 -0.94 15.05 19.45
CA ALA A 38 -0.97 15.40 18.03
C ALA A 38 -0.37 14.26 17.17
N VAL A 39 0.73 13.67 17.63
CA VAL A 39 1.37 12.51 17.00
C VAL A 39 0.44 11.30 17.02
N GLN A 40 -0.14 10.94 18.17
CA GLN A 40 -1.09 9.83 18.26
C GLN A 40 -2.32 10.04 17.37
N ASP A 41 -2.88 11.25 17.34
CA ASP A 41 -4.03 11.57 16.49
C ASP A 41 -3.67 11.45 15.00
N PHE A 42 -2.45 11.83 14.60
CA PHE A 42 -1.96 11.66 13.24
C PHE A 42 -1.75 10.19 12.89
N THR A 43 -0.96 9.45 13.67
CA THR A 43 -0.64 8.03 13.42
C THR A 43 -1.90 7.16 13.35
N ASN A 44 -2.91 7.42 14.19
CA ASN A 44 -4.15 6.64 14.18
C ASN A 44 -5.07 6.92 12.99
N LYS A 45 -4.87 8.04 12.28
CA LYS A 45 -5.80 8.52 11.25
C LYS A 45 -5.22 8.57 9.87
N ILE A 46 -3.91 8.74 9.73
CA ILE A 46 -3.27 9.02 8.45
C ILE A 46 -3.57 7.93 7.41
N ASP A 47 -3.61 6.66 7.81
CA ASP A 47 -3.95 5.53 6.93
C ASP A 47 -5.36 5.61 6.32
N SER A 48 -6.28 6.36 6.96
CA SER A 48 -7.63 6.61 6.42
C SER A 48 -7.71 7.79 5.46
N ILE A 49 -6.65 8.56 5.30
CA ILE A 49 -6.60 9.76 4.46
C ILE A 49 -6.15 9.38 3.06
N GLN A 50 -7.09 9.27 2.13
CA GLN A 50 -6.82 8.80 0.77
C GLN A 50 -6.74 9.95 -0.24
N THR A 51 -7.18 11.15 0.14
CA THR A 51 -7.28 12.32 -0.76
C THR A 51 -6.77 13.61 -0.10
N ALA A 52 -6.37 14.58 -0.94
CA ALA A 52 -6.02 15.91 -0.48
C ALA A 52 -7.17 16.60 0.28
N ASP A 53 -8.41 16.38 -0.14
CA ASP A 53 -9.60 16.93 0.55
C ASP A 53 -9.75 16.35 1.96
N GLN A 54 -9.60 15.03 2.13
CA GLN A 54 -9.64 14.39 3.45
C GLN A 54 -8.53 14.91 4.36
N LEU A 55 -7.30 15.07 3.83
CA LEU A 55 -6.19 15.64 4.60
C LEU A 55 -6.53 17.06 5.05
N LEU A 56 -7.07 17.89 4.15
CA LEU A 56 -7.41 19.27 4.44
C LEU A 56 -8.57 19.39 5.44
N ASP A 57 -9.50 18.44 5.45
CA ASP A 57 -10.70 18.43 6.30
C ASP A 57 -10.38 18.01 7.75
N ASP A 58 -9.33 17.21 7.99
CA ASP A 58 -8.85 16.93 9.35
C ASP A 58 -7.75 17.91 9.77
N TYR A 59 -8.13 18.92 10.56
CA TYR A 59 -7.22 19.95 11.04
C TYR A 59 -6.01 19.41 11.83
N ASN A 60 -6.21 18.37 12.63
CA ASN A 60 -5.13 17.82 13.47
C ASN A 60 -4.10 17.10 12.60
N VAL A 61 -4.57 16.31 11.63
CA VAL A 61 -3.70 15.60 10.69
C VAL A 61 -2.99 16.60 9.78
N LEU A 62 -3.71 17.61 9.27
CA LEU A 62 -3.14 18.68 8.45
C LEU A 62 -2.05 19.45 9.19
N GLN A 63 -2.25 19.74 10.47
CA GLN A 63 -1.26 20.46 11.29
C GLN A 63 0.06 19.69 11.40
N VAL A 64 -0.02 18.37 11.62
CA VAL A 64 1.17 17.51 11.68
C VAL A 64 1.83 17.40 10.31
N ALA A 65 1.04 17.14 9.26
CA ALA A 65 1.50 17.07 7.88
C ALA A 65 2.24 18.36 7.47
N LEU A 66 1.62 19.53 7.59
CA LEU A 66 2.28 20.79 7.22
C LEU A 66 3.46 21.10 8.14
N GLY A 67 3.35 20.83 9.43
CA GLY A 67 4.42 21.08 10.40
C GLY A 67 5.68 20.25 10.14
N ALA A 68 5.55 18.99 9.69
CA ALA A 68 6.68 18.15 9.31
C ALA A 68 7.50 18.75 8.15
N PHE A 69 6.86 19.50 7.26
CA PHE A 69 7.51 20.22 6.15
C PHE A 69 7.82 21.69 6.48
N GLY A 70 7.54 22.15 7.70
CA GLY A 70 7.73 23.53 8.13
C GLY A 70 6.79 24.54 7.46
N LEU A 71 5.62 24.08 7.01
CA LEU A 71 4.60 24.86 6.32
C LEU A 71 3.44 25.25 7.25
N GLU A 72 3.66 25.28 8.57
CA GLU A 72 2.62 25.52 9.56
C GLU A 72 1.90 26.87 9.40
N GLU A 73 2.58 27.89 8.86
CA GLU A 73 2.01 29.22 8.63
C GLU A 73 0.92 29.23 7.53
N ASP A 74 0.92 28.22 6.64
CA ASP A 74 -0.01 28.11 5.52
C ASP A 74 -1.23 27.26 5.82
N ILE A 75 -1.44 26.83 7.06
CA ILE A 75 -2.59 26.00 7.45
C ILE A 75 -3.94 26.64 7.07
N ALA A 76 -4.02 27.98 7.03
CA ALA A 76 -5.20 28.71 6.60
C ALA A 76 -5.38 28.79 5.07
N ASN A 77 -4.31 28.54 4.29
CA ASN A 77 -4.26 28.67 2.83
C ASN A 77 -4.76 27.40 2.11
N ARG A 78 -5.91 26.86 2.53
CA ARG A 78 -6.42 25.53 2.09
C ARG A 78 -6.46 25.34 0.57
N ALA A 79 -6.93 26.34 -0.18
CA ALA A 79 -7.01 26.24 -1.65
C ALA A 79 -5.63 26.13 -2.32
N PHE A 80 -4.63 26.82 -1.78
CA PHE A 80 -3.26 26.75 -2.26
C PHE A 80 -2.64 25.38 -1.94
N ILE A 81 -2.78 24.92 -0.69
CA ILE A 81 -2.28 23.60 -0.26
C ILE A 81 -2.96 22.47 -1.04
N LYS A 82 -4.27 22.58 -1.31
CA LYS A 82 -4.99 21.65 -2.19
C LYS A 82 -4.33 21.56 -3.57
N GLN A 83 -4.07 22.70 -4.19
CA GLN A 83 -3.45 22.76 -5.51
C GLN A 83 -2.01 22.20 -5.52
N VAL A 84 -1.27 22.36 -4.41
CA VAL A 84 0.04 21.72 -4.22
C VAL A 84 -0.10 20.20 -4.19
N LEU A 85 -0.96 19.68 -3.31
CA LEU A 85 -1.15 18.25 -3.08
C LEU A 85 -1.71 17.49 -4.30
N GLU A 86 -2.57 18.15 -5.09
CA GLU A 86 -3.16 17.60 -6.31
C GLU A 86 -2.28 17.78 -7.56
N SER A 87 -1.06 18.33 -7.42
CA SER A 87 -0.17 18.53 -8.57
C SER A 87 0.33 17.19 -9.13
N ASP A 88 0.22 17.02 -10.46
CA ASP A 88 0.90 15.95 -11.19
C ASP A 88 2.40 16.22 -11.23
N LEU A 89 3.18 15.47 -10.46
CA LEU A 89 4.62 15.72 -10.32
C LEU A 89 5.43 15.21 -11.51
N SER A 90 4.85 14.37 -12.36
CA SER A 90 5.48 13.89 -13.60
C SER A 90 5.55 14.99 -14.66
N ASP A 91 4.65 15.97 -14.62
CA ASP A 91 4.71 17.16 -15.47
C ASP A 91 5.67 18.20 -14.86
N PRO A 92 6.82 18.50 -15.50
CA PRO A 92 7.74 19.55 -15.04
C PRO A 92 7.12 20.95 -14.97
N ARG A 93 5.91 21.12 -15.54
CA ARG A 93 5.14 22.36 -15.55
C ARG A 93 4.00 22.39 -14.53
N SER A 94 3.84 21.38 -13.70
CA SER A 94 2.81 21.36 -12.67
C SER A 94 3.02 22.46 -11.62
N PHE A 95 1.98 22.70 -10.81
CA PHE A 95 1.99 23.81 -9.87
C PHE A 95 3.10 23.65 -8.81
N ALA A 96 3.17 22.49 -8.16
CA ALA A 96 4.22 22.19 -7.17
C ALA A 96 5.64 22.31 -7.76
N ASN A 97 5.90 21.79 -8.97
CA ASN A 97 7.20 21.85 -9.66
C ASN A 97 7.65 23.28 -10.02
N ARG A 98 6.74 24.25 -10.02
CA ARG A 98 7.02 25.66 -10.35
C ARG A 98 7.15 26.55 -9.12
N LEU A 99 6.87 26.04 -7.92
CA LEU A 99 7.02 26.82 -6.70
C LEU A 99 8.50 27.03 -6.42
N ASN A 100 8.84 28.23 -5.97
CA ASN A 100 10.21 28.55 -5.58
C ASN A 100 10.60 27.87 -4.25
N ASP A 101 9.61 27.60 -3.39
CA ASP A 101 9.83 26.95 -2.11
C ASP A 101 9.62 25.44 -2.27
N ASN A 102 10.73 24.70 -2.26
CA ASN A 102 10.75 23.25 -2.48
C ASN A 102 10.05 22.45 -1.37
N ARG A 103 9.71 23.06 -0.23
CA ARG A 103 9.00 22.37 0.86
C ARG A 103 7.59 21.94 0.42
N TYR A 104 6.95 22.71 -0.45
CA TYR A 104 5.67 22.31 -1.05
C TYR A 104 5.82 21.15 -2.02
N LEU A 105 6.92 21.11 -2.77
CA LEU A 105 7.24 19.97 -3.63
C LEU A 105 7.47 18.71 -2.78
N GLY A 106 8.25 18.81 -1.70
CA GLY A 106 8.45 17.71 -0.76
C GLY A 106 7.14 17.22 -0.15
N LEU A 107 6.25 18.13 0.27
CA LEU A 107 4.92 17.78 0.77
C LEU A 107 4.10 17.01 -0.30
N ALA A 108 4.06 17.53 -1.54
CA ALA A 108 3.31 16.89 -2.62
C ALA A 108 3.90 15.52 -2.99
N GLN A 109 5.22 15.37 -3.00
CA GLN A 109 5.93 14.11 -3.27
C GLN A 109 5.62 13.07 -2.20
N THR A 110 5.74 13.44 -0.93
CA THR A 110 5.53 12.52 0.19
C THR A 110 4.09 12.04 0.28
N PHE A 111 3.10 12.92 0.14
CA PHE A 111 1.69 12.50 0.25
C PHE A 111 1.14 11.91 -1.05
N GLY A 112 1.72 12.24 -2.20
CA GLY A 112 1.45 11.56 -3.47
C GLY A 112 0.00 11.61 -3.95
N PHE A 113 -0.82 12.59 -3.51
CA PHE A 113 -2.23 12.66 -3.90
C PHE A 113 -2.44 12.94 -5.41
N GLY A 114 -1.46 13.54 -6.07
CA GLY A 114 -1.43 13.75 -7.53
C GLY A 114 -0.50 12.80 -8.30
N SER A 115 0.08 11.79 -7.65
CA SER A 115 0.98 10.81 -8.27
C SER A 115 0.33 9.43 -8.42
N GLU A 116 0.73 8.69 -9.46
CA GLU A 116 0.40 7.26 -9.61
C GLU A 116 1.16 6.41 -8.57
N ASP A 117 2.36 6.85 -8.15
CA ASP A 117 3.20 6.13 -7.19
C ASP A 117 2.66 6.16 -5.74
N GLY A 118 1.62 6.95 -5.48
CA GLY A 118 1.04 7.10 -4.14
C GLY A 118 2.00 7.77 -3.12
N PRO A 119 1.70 7.67 -1.81
CA PRO A 119 2.51 8.25 -0.76
C PRO A 119 3.87 7.57 -0.68
N GLN A 120 4.91 8.36 -0.43
CA GLN A 120 6.29 7.91 -0.35
C GLN A 120 6.92 8.42 0.94
N LEU A 121 7.86 7.65 1.51
CA LEU A 121 8.65 8.15 2.62
C LEU A 121 9.37 9.45 2.20
N PRO A 122 9.43 10.47 3.08
CA PRO A 122 10.22 11.67 2.85
C PRO A 122 11.64 11.32 2.40
N SER A 123 12.18 12.05 1.41
CA SER A 123 13.46 11.72 0.76
C SER A 123 14.66 11.65 1.71
N ALA A 124 14.59 12.29 2.89
CA ALA A 124 15.58 12.19 3.96
C ALA A 124 15.70 10.77 4.55
N SER A 125 14.69 9.94 4.31
CA SER A 125 14.51 8.58 4.85
C SER A 125 14.16 7.57 3.75
N ALA A 126 14.37 7.92 2.47
CA ALA A 126 14.32 6.96 1.38
C ALA A 126 15.20 5.75 1.75
N GLU A 127 14.61 4.55 1.72
CA GLU A 127 15.24 3.30 2.11
C GLU A 127 16.71 3.27 1.70
N LYS A 128 17.59 2.99 2.68
CA LYS A 128 19.01 2.80 2.41
C LYS A 128 19.13 1.71 1.32
N PRO A 129 19.88 1.95 0.23
CA PRO A 129 19.79 1.17 -0.98
C PRO A 129 20.47 -0.20 -0.79
N TYR A 130 19.73 -1.22 -0.33
CA TYR A 130 20.10 -2.62 -0.55
C TYR A 130 19.61 -3.05 -1.94
N VAL A 131 19.97 -2.29 -2.98
CA VAL A 131 19.51 -2.51 -4.35
C VAL A 131 20.16 -3.79 -4.91
N ASN A 132 19.35 -4.65 -5.55
CA ASN A 132 19.72 -5.94 -6.17
C ASN A 132 19.97 -7.12 -5.22
N VAL A 133 19.20 -7.22 -4.13
CA VAL A 133 19.17 -8.43 -3.32
C VAL A 133 17.85 -9.15 -3.61
N ALA A 134 17.89 -10.23 -4.38
CA ALA A 134 16.68 -10.94 -4.82
C ALA A 134 16.31 -12.13 -3.91
N SER A 135 17.25 -12.56 -3.06
CA SER A 135 17.07 -13.71 -2.17
C SER A 135 17.86 -13.56 -0.86
N PRO A 136 17.50 -14.30 0.20
CA PRO A 136 18.33 -14.40 1.41
C PRO A 136 19.76 -14.81 1.09
N GLU A 137 19.97 -15.72 0.13
CA GLU A 137 21.29 -16.16 -0.32
C GLU A 137 22.13 -15.03 -0.91
N ASP A 138 21.52 -14.14 -1.70
CA ASP A 138 22.20 -12.98 -2.27
C ASP A 138 22.72 -12.04 -1.17
N LEU A 139 21.90 -11.78 -0.14
CA LEU A 139 22.29 -10.97 0.99
C LEU A 139 23.43 -11.62 1.78
N LEU A 140 23.27 -12.90 2.11
CA LEU A 140 24.19 -13.65 2.96
C LEU A 140 25.55 -13.89 2.30
N SER A 141 25.57 -13.98 0.97
CA SER A 141 26.79 -14.13 0.17
C SER A 141 27.61 -12.83 0.10
N ASN A 142 26.96 -11.66 0.16
CA ASN A 142 27.63 -10.36 0.16
C ASN A 142 27.92 -9.87 1.58
N LYS A 143 29.06 -10.28 2.15
CA LYS A 143 29.44 -9.94 3.54
C LYS A 143 29.51 -8.45 3.85
N THR A 144 29.89 -7.62 2.90
CA THR A 144 29.93 -6.16 3.11
C THR A 144 28.52 -5.62 3.27
N LEU A 145 27.63 -6.02 2.35
CA LEU A 145 26.23 -5.61 2.36
C LEU A 145 25.48 -6.16 3.57
N LEU A 146 25.70 -7.44 3.91
CA LEU A 146 25.13 -8.06 5.10
C LEU A 146 25.55 -7.33 6.38
N ASN A 147 26.84 -7.01 6.51
CA ASN A 147 27.33 -6.31 7.70
C ASN A 147 26.75 -4.89 7.79
N GLN A 148 26.61 -4.20 6.66
CA GLN A 148 25.95 -2.90 6.61
C GLN A 148 24.47 -3.02 7.00
N ALA A 149 23.75 -3.98 6.42
CA ALA A 149 22.35 -4.24 6.74
C ALA A 149 22.15 -4.62 8.21
N LEU A 150 23.03 -5.43 8.80
CA LEU A 150 22.94 -5.75 10.22
C LEU A 150 23.33 -4.57 11.12
N ASP A 151 24.23 -3.69 10.67
CA ASP A 151 24.62 -2.49 11.41
C ASP A 151 23.46 -1.50 11.52
N ASP A 152 22.73 -1.31 10.43
CA ASP A 152 21.57 -0.42 10.33
C ASP A 152 20.46 -0.79 11.34
N PHE A 153 20.33 -2.06 11.72
CA PHE A 153 19.34 -2.56 12.69
C PHE A 153 19.95 -2.90 14.07
N GLY A 154 21.24 -2.64 14.30
CA GLY A 154 21.92 -2.99 15.55
C GLY A 154 22.00 -4.50 15.82
N LEU A 155 22.08 -5.30 14.76
CA LEU A 155 22.08 -6.76 14.72
C LEU A 155 23.47 -7.36 14.44
N GLN A 156 24.55 -6.58 14.60
CA GLN A 156 25.92 -7.00 14.27
C GLN A 156 26.33 -8.30 14.99
N ARG A 157 25.73 -8.59 16.16
CA ARG A 157 25.93 -9.85 16.90
C ARG A 157 25.56 -11.12 16.13
N TYR A 158 24.69 -11.00 15.12
CA TYR A 158 24.21 -12.12 14.31
C TYR A 158 25.03 -12.36 13.04
N ALA A 159 25.98 -11.49 12.71
CA ALA A 159 26.73 -11.52 11.44
C ALA A 159 27.45 -12.85 11.14
N GLY A 160 27.80 -13.62 12.18
CA GLY A 160 28.43 -14.94 12.04
C GLY A 160 27.46 -16.11 11.96
N ASN A 161 26.15 -15.90 12.02
CA ASN A 161 25.14 -16.94 12.10
C ASN A 161 24.25 -16.96 10.85
N GLU A 162 24.84 -17.38 9.72
CA GLU A 162 24.18 -17.39 8.41
C GLU A 162 22.88 -18.20 8.40
N PHE A 163 22.87 -19.39 9.00
CA PHE A 163 21.69 -20.25 9.04
C PHE A 163 20.52 -19.60 9.81
N PHE A 164 20.82 -18.93 10.92
CA PHE A 164 19.81 -18.21 11.68
C PHE A 164 19.26 -17.03 10.89
N LEU A 165 20.13 -16.23 10.28
CA LEU A 165 19.72 -15.09 9.47
C LEU A 165 18.91 -15.53 8.24
N GLN A 166 19.28 -16.63 7.60
CA GLN A 166 18.49 -17.25 6.54
C GLN A 166 17.09 -17.60 7.04
N LYS A 167 16.96 -18.25 8.20
CA LYS A 167 15.65 -18.57 8.78
C LYS A 167 14.81 -17.34 9.15
N VAL A 168 15.45 -16.27 9.60
CA VAL A 168 14.78 -14.97 9.85
C VAL A 168 14.26 -14.38 8.54
N LEU A 169 15.10 -14.33 7.50
CA LEU A 169 14.80 -13.76 6.19
C LEU A 169 13.77 -14.56 5.38
N GLU A 170 13.69 -15.87 5.60
CA GLU A 170 12.70 -16.78 5.02
C GLU A 170 11.37 -16.86 5.80
N SER A 171 11.26 -16.18 6.94
CA SER A 171 10.04 -16.26 7.75
C SER A 171 8.88 -15.55 7.08
N ASP A 172 7.70 -16.16 7.14
CA ASP A 172 6.45 -15.47 6.84
C ASP A 172 6.15 -14.45 7.95
N LEU A 173 6.14 -13.16 7.59
CA LEU A 173 5.92 -12.08 8.55
C LEU A 173 4.46 -11.93 8.95
N SER A 174 3.53 -12.49 8.17
CA SER A 174 2.09 -12.45 8.44
C SER A 174 1.64 -13.53 9.44
N ASP A 175 2.38 -14.62 9.57
CA ASP A 175 2.10 -15.69 10.55
C ASP A 175 2.67 -15.33 11.93
N ASP A 176 1.81 -15.06 12.92
CA ASP A 176 2.18 -14.84 14.34
C ASP A 176 3.03 -15.97 14.93
N ASN A 177 2.92 -17.18 14.36
CA ASN A 177 3.66 -18.37 14.75
C ASN A 177 4.95 -18.60 13.96
N SER A 178 5.32 -17.71 13.05
CA SER A 178 6.51 -17.84 12.24
C SER A 178 7.78 -17.79 13.08
N PHE A 179 8.88 -18.25 12.50
CA PHE A 179 10.16 -18.34 13.22
C PHE A 179 10.58 -16.98 13.77
N VAL A 180 10.49 -15.91 12.98
CA VAL A 180 10.88 -14.56 13.40
C VAL A 180 9.91 -13.93 14.41
N ASN A 181 8.60 -14.13 14.26
CA ASN A 181 7.58 -13.56 15.16
C ASN A 181 7.59 -14.19 16.56
N ARG A 182 8.20 -15.38 16.70
CA ARG A 182 8.44 -16.03 18.00
C ARG A 182 9.73 -15.57 18.69
N LEU A 183 10.58 -14.78 18.05
CA LEU A 183 11.84 -14.31 18.63
C LEU A 183 11.62 -13.12 19.57
N SER A 184 12.41 -13.05 20.63
CA SER A 184 12.31 -11.95 21.61
C SER A 184 12.96 -10.64 21.13
N ASP A 185 13.73 -10.68 20.04
CA ASP A 185 14.40 -9.51 19.47
C ASP A 185 13.60 -9.03 18.25
N THR A 186 12.70 -8.08 18.47
CA THR A 186 11.75 -7.58 17.46
C THR A 186 12.44 -6.96 16.24
N ARG A 187 13.67 -6.47 16.42
CA ARG A 187 14.50 -5.92 15.34
C ARG A 187 14.81 -6.92 14.23
N LEU A 188 14.70 -8.23 14.51
CA LEU A 188 14.86 -9.27 13.48
C LEU A 188 13.65 -9.34 12.55
N ALA A 189 12.44 -9.03 13.04
CA ALA A 189 11.26 -8.89 12.20
C ALA A 189 11.38 -7.64 11.33
N ASP A 190 11.78 -6.51 11.92
CA ASP A 190 12.04 -5.26 11.19
C ASP A 190 13.13 -5.44 10.12
N PHE A 191 14.18 -6.20 10.44
CA PHE A 191 15.24 -6.56 9.51
C PHE A 191 14.73 -7.45 8.37
N ALA A 192 13.88 -8.43 8.65
CA ALA A 192 13.29 -9.28 7.61
C ALA A 192 12.29 -8.52 6.72
N SER A 193 11.50 -7.60 7.30
CA SER A 193 10.53 -6.78 6.56
C SER A 193 11.19 -5.81 5.59
N GLN A 194 12.47 -5.47 5.79
CA GLN A 194 13.23 -4.65 4.85
C GLN A 194 13.48 -5.33 3.50
N PHE A 195 13.53 -6.66 3.47
CA PHE A 195 13.84 -7.44 2.26
C PHE A 195 12.65 -8.17 1.66
N LYS A 196 11.64 -8.51 2.47
CA LYS A 196 10.38 -9.12 2.03
C LYS A 196 10.53 -10.38 1.15
N PHE A 197 11.59 -11.18 1.35
CA PHE A 197 11.89 -12.34 0.49
C PHE A 197 10.80 -13.42 0.45
N ASN A 198 9.99 -13.49 1.51
CA ASN A 198 8.86 -14.42 1.61
C ASN A 198 7.52 -13.66 1.69
N ALA A 199 7.46 -12.47 1.07
CA ALA A 199 6.16 -11.82 0.87
C ALA A 199 5.28 -12.74 0.01
N PRO A 200 3.99 -12.88 0.35
CA PRO A 200 3.05 -13.57 -0.51
C PRO A 200 3.10 -12.94 -1.92
N PRO A 201 2.84 -13.72 -2.97
CA PRO A 201 2.72 -13.17 -4.32
C PRO A 201 1.76 -11.97 -4.31
N GLU A 202 2.20 -10.87 -4.91
CA GLU A 202 1.33 -9.71 -5.08
C GLU A 202 0.28 -10.06 -6.13
N TYR A 203 -0.95 -10.25 -5.65
CA TYR A 203 -2.10 -10.47 -6.50
C TYR A 203 -2.75 -9.14 -6.84
N THR A 204 -3.23 -9.03 -8.07
CA THR A 204 -3.85 -7.80 -8.59
C THR A 204 -5.28 -7.60 -8.10
N SER A 205 -5.92 -8.67 -7.62
CA SER A 205 -7.29 -8.69 -7.08
C SER A 205 -7.49 -9.93 -6.21
N SER A 206 -8.58 -9.99 -5.43
CA SER A 206 -8.88 -11.18 -4.62
C SER A 206 -9.20 -12.41 -5.50
N MET A 207 -9.76 -12.20 -6.70
CA MET A 207 -9.96 -13.27 -7.68
C MET A 207 -8.63 -13.86 -8.15
N ASP A 208 -7.65 -13.00 -8.44
CA ASP A 208 -6.29 -13.42 -8.84
C ASP A 208 -5.62 -14.21 -7.70
N ALA A 209 -5.78 -13.75 -6.46
CA ALA A 209 -5.33 -14.47 -5.28
C ALA A 209 -5.99 -15.85 -5.13
N MET A 210 -7.31 -15.91 -5.27
CA MET A 210 -8.05 -17.16 -5.13
C MET A 210 -7.62 -18.18 -6.18
N LEU A 211 -7.53 -17.79 -7.46
CA LEU A 211 -7.13 -18.70 -8.52
C LEU A 211 -5.64 -19.08 -8.44
N GLY A 212 -4.77 -18.16 -8.06
CA GLY A 212 -3.34 -18.43 -7.85
C GLY A 212 -3.11 -19.47 -6.76
N GLU A 213 -3.71 -19.27 -5.59
CA GLU A 213 -3.62 -20.22 -4.48
C GLU A 213 -4.34 -21.54 -4.76
N PHE A 214 -5.49 -21.50 -5.45
CA PHE A 214 -6.20 -22.70 -5.88
C PHE A 214 -5.33 -23.56 -6.81
N THR A 215 -4.75 -22.96 -7.86
CA THR A 215 -3.95 -23.70 -8.85
C THR A 215 -2.59 -24.16 -8.32
N ALA A 216 -2.09 -23.53 -7.26
CA ALA A 216 -0.90 -24.01 -6.55
C ALA A 216 -1.15 -25.34 -5.81
N MET A 217 -2.40 -25.70 -5.53
CA MET A 217 -2.76 -26.94 -4.82
C MET A 217 -3.00 -28.11 -5.78
N ASN A 218 -2.60 -29.31 -5.33
CA ASN A 218 -2.92 -30.60 -5.96
C ASN A 218 -2.68 -30.64 -7.48
N ASP A 219 -1.51 -30.15 -7.93
CA ASP A 219 -1.12 -30.08 -9.35
C ASP A 219 -2.12 -29.31 -10.23
N GLY A 220 -2.71 -28.24 -9.70
CA GLY A 220 -3.70 -27.42 -10.40
C GLY A 220 -5.15 -27.89 -10.21
N ALA A 221 -5.38 -29.01 -9.51
CA ALA A 221 -6.72 -29.51 -9.25
C ALA A 221 -7.47 -28.71 -8.15
N GLY A 222 -6.74 -27.93 -7.35
CA GLY A 222 -7.31 -27.23 -6.20
C GLY A 222 -7.56 -28.13 -4.99
N PRO A 223 -8.07 -27.58 -3.87
CA PRO A 223 -8.40 -28.35 -2.67
C PRO A 223 -9.40 -29.46 -2.98
N ALA A 224 -9.13 -30.68 -2.50
CA ALA A 224 -10.01 -31.83 -2.75
C ALA A 224 -11.28 -31.84 -1.89
N ASN A 225 -11.31 -31.04 -0.82
CA ASN A 225 -12.39 -30.99 0.17
C ASN A 225 -12.33 -29.68 0.99
N ALA A 226 -13.36 -29.45 1.80
CA ALA A 226 -13.45 -28.27 2.65
C ALA A 226 -12.30 -28.17 3.69
N ASP A 227 -11.80 -29.29 4.21
CA ASP A 227 -10.69 -29.27 5.18
C ASP A 227 -9.37 -28.79 4.57
N GLU A 228 -9.09 -29.18 3.32
CA GLU A 228 -7.92 -28.69 2.58
C GLU A 228 -8.01 -27.20 2.29
N LEU A 229 -9.18 -26.71 1.87
CA LEU A 229 -9.41 -25.28 1.63
C LEU A 229 -9.21 -24.48 2.93
N LEU A 230 -9.88 -24.89 4.01
CA LEU A 230 -9.84 -24.18 5.29
C LEU A 230 -8.47 -24.29 5.99
N GLY A 231 -7.64 -25.26 5.61
CA GLY A 231 -6.29 -25.44 6.11
C GLY A 231 -5.25 -24.53 5.44
N ASN A 232 -5.57 -23.92 4.30
CA ASN A 232 -4.73 -22.92 3.63
C ASN A 232 -5.27 -21.52 3.94
N GLU A 233 -4.59 -20.79 4.83
CA GLU A 233 -5.04 -19.47 5.30
C GLU A 233 -5.09 -18.43 4.18
N THR A 234 -4.11 -18.43 3.26
CA THR A 234 -4.06 -17.51 2.13
C THR A 234 -5.23 -17.76 1.18
N LEU A 235 -5.49 -19.02 0.82
CA LEU A 235 -6.64 -19.38 -0.01
C LEU A 235 -7.96 -19.05 0.69
N LEU A 236 -8.08 -19.34 1.99
CA LEU A 236 -9.27 -19.04 2.77
C LEU A 236 -9.59 -17.55 2.76
N ASN A 237 -8.59 -16.69 3.01
CA ASN A 237 -8.77 -15.24 2.98
C ASN A 237 -9.17 -14.76 1.57
N ALA A 238 -8.51 -15.26 0.53
CA ALA A 238 -8.85 -14.93 -0.85
C ALA A 238 -10.28 -15.35 -1.22
N VAL A 239 -10.76 -16.49 -0.73
CA VAL A 239 -12.16 -16.94 -0.91
C VAL A 239 -13.12 -16.02 -0.17
N ILE A 240 -12.82 -15.66 1.08
CA ILE A 240 -13.66 -14.75 1.88
C ILE A 240 -13.82 -13.41 1.18
N GLU A 241 -12.72 -12.83 0.68
CA GLU A 241 -12.70 -11.55 -0.03
C GLU A 241 -13.41 -11.65 -1.39
N THR A 242 -13.13 -12.70 -2.16
CA THR A 242 -13.74 -12.93 -3.48
C THR A 242 -15.25 -13.05 -3.41
N PHE A 243 -15.78 -13.74 -2.41
CA PHE A 243 -17.22 -13.87 -2.21
C PHE A 243 -17.80 -12.79 -1.30
N ASP A 244 -16.99 -11.84 -0.81
CA ASP A 244 -17.39 -10.75 0.09
C ASP A 244 -18.19 -11.26 1.30
N LEU A 245 -17.68 -12.28 1.99
CA LEU A 245 -18.42 -12.99 3.04
C LEU A 245 -18.35 -12.25 4.38
N GLU A 246 -19.50 -11.93 4.96
CA GLU A 246 -19.59 -11.28 6.28
C GLU A 246 -19.30 -12.25 7.45
N TYR A 247 -19.65 -13.52 7.31
CA TYR A 247 -19.51 -14.54 8.35
C TYR A 247 -18.43 -15.55 8.00
N THR A 248 -17.25 -15.39 8.61
CA THR A 248 -16.02 -16.08 8.20
C THR A 248 -15.54 -17.18 9.17
N ASN A 249 -16.39 -17.59 10.12
CA ASN A 249 -16.01 -18.61 11.09
C ASN A 249 -15.74 -19.96 10.38
N PRO A 250 -14.57 -20.61 10.58
CA PRO A 250 -14.22 -21.84 9.87
C PRO A 250 -15.19 -23.01 10.07
N ILE A 251 -15.81 -23.14 11.25
CA ILE A 251 -16.81 -24.19 11.53
C ILE A 251 -18.07 -23.94 10.70
N PHE A 252 -18.48 -22.68 10.58
CA PHE A 252 -19.61 -22.29 9.75
C PHE A 252 -19.30 -22.54 8.27
N LEU A 253 -18.17 -22.03 7.78
CA LEU A 253 -17.75 -22.18 6.38
C LEU A 253 -17.64 -23.66 5.98
N LYS A 254 -17.04 -24.50 6.82
CA LYS A 254 -17.00 -25.95 6.59
C LYS A 254 -18.39 -26.54 6.38
N ARG A 255 -19.31 -26.22 7.29
CA ARG A 255 -20.71 -26.71 7.22
C ARG A 255 -21.42 -26.23 5.95
N MET A 256 -21.15 -25.01 5.48
CA MET A 256 -21.76 -24.48 4.25
C MET A 256 -21.17 -25.10 2.99
N LEU A 257 -19.86 -25.32 2.97
CA LEU A 257 -19.15 -25.95 1.86
C LEU A 257 -19.52 -27.44 1.70
N GLU A 258 -19.74 -28.16 2.79
CA GLU A 258 -20.10 -29.58 2.78
C GLU A 258 -21.61 -29.86 2.63
N ALA A 259 -22.46 -28.83 2.72
CA ALA A 259 -23.91 -28.99 2.59
C ALA A 259 -24.32 -29.13 1.11
N ASP A 260 -25.32 -29.99 0.84
CA ASP A 260 -25.90 -30.18 -0.50
C ASP A 260 -26.53 -28.88 -1.03
N PRO A 261 -25.96 -28.22 -2.05
CA PRO A 261 -26.47 -26.96 -2.57
C PRO A 261 -27.73 -27.12 -3.44
N PHE A 262 -28.18 -28.37 -3.68
CA PHE A 262 -29.36 -28.72 -4.47
C PHE A 262 -30.50 -29.31 -3.63
N ASP A 263 -30.31 -29.48 -2.32
CA ASP A 263 -31.40 -29.76 -1.38
C ASP A 263 -31.88 -28.46 -0.73
N GLU A 264 -33.12 -28.06 -1.02
CA GLU A 264 -33.77 -26.86 -0.46
C GLU A 264 -33.74 -26.77 1.07
N ASN A 265 -33.65 -27.90 1.76
CA ASN A 265 -33.62 -27.95 3.22
C ASN A 265 -32.20 -27.94 3.80
N SER A 266 -31.17 -27.91 2.95
CA SER A 266 -29.79 -27.95 3.38
C SER A 266 -29.38 -26.67 4.11
N ALA A 267 -28.32 -26.76 4.91
CA ALA A 267 -27.88 -25.62 5.71
C ALA A 267 -27.45 -24.42 4.84
N VAL A 268 -26.93 -24.68 3.63
CA VAL A 268 -26.53 -23.63 2.68
C VAL A 268 -27.72 -22.99 1.97
N ARG A 269 -28.76 -23.77 1.59
CA ARG A 269 -29.98 -23.23 0.98
C ARG A 269 -30.84 -22.41 1.94
N GLN A 270 -30.66 -22.61 3.25
CA GLN A 270 -31.36 -21.86 4.30
C GLN A 270 -30.66 -20.54 4.69
N GLN A 271 -29.54 -20.18 4.04
CA GLN A 271 -28.86 -18.90 4.31
C GLN A 271 -29.59 -17.75 3.60
N GLU A 272 -29.67 -16.61 4.29
CA GLU A 272 -30.23 -15.38 3.70
C GLU A 272 -29.26 -14.73 2.69
N ASP A 273 -27.95 -14.91 2.90
CA ASP A 273 -26.91 -14.39 2.04
C ASP A 273 -26.67 -15.32 0.83
N PRO A 274 -27.00 -14.91 -0.41
CA PRO A 274 -26.84 -15.74 -1.60
C PRO A 274 -25.37 -16.00 -1.96
N ARG A 275 -24.42 -15.22 -1.42
CA ARG A 275 -22.98 -15.38 -1.68
C ARG A 275 -22.44 -16.67 -1.07
N VAL A 276 -23.03 -17.13 0.04
CA VAL A 276 -22.66 -18.40 0.68
C VAL A 276 -23.05 -19.60 -0.19
N LEU A 277 -24.20 -19.53 -0.86
CA LEU A 277 -24.61 -20.56 -1.83
C LEU A 277 -23.71 -20.52 -3.08
N ALA A 278 -23.36 -19.33 -3.56
CA ALA A 278 -22.42 -19.18 -4.67
C ALA A 278 -21.06 -19.83 -4.35
N MET A 279 -20.49 -19.53 -3.17
CA MET A 279 -19.24 -20.16 -2.70
C MET A 279 -19.36 -21.70 -2.66
N SER A 280 -20.43 -22.23 -2.05
CA SER A 280 -20.63 -23.68 -1.94
C SER A 280 -20.69 -24.36 -3.31
N ARG A 281 -21.42 -23.77 -4.27
CA ARG A 281 -21.49 -24.26 -5.65
C ARG A 281 -20.20 -24.13 -6.41
N ALA A 282 -19.47 -23.02 -6.21
CA ALA A 282 -18.24 -22.77 -6.92
C ALA A 282 -17.17 -23.84 -6.64
N PHE A 283 -17.07 -24.28 -5.38
CA PHE A 283 -16.16 -25.35 -4.98
C PHE A 283 -16.74 -26.76 -5.14
N GLY A 284 -18.06 -26.94 -4.99
CA GLY A 284 -18.75 -28.19 -5.30
C GLY A 284 -18.52 -29.34 -4.32
N PHE A 285 -17.96 -29.11 -3.12
CA PHE A 285 -17.67 -30.18 -2.16
C PHE A 285 -18.93 -30.89 -1.63
N GLY A 286 -20.06 -30.17 -1.56
CA GLY A 286 -21.35 -30.70 -1.13
C GLY A 286 -22.17 -31.34 -2.26
N MET A 287 -21.65 -31.47 -3.49
CA MET A 287 -22.43 -32.04 -4.59
C MET A 287 -22.91 -33.47 -4.27
N PRO A 288 -24.19 -33.78 -4.55
CA PRO A 288 -24.72 -35.15 -4.39
C PRO A 288 -23.94 -36.16 -5.24
N ASP A 289 -23.61 -37.29 -4.63
CA ASP A 289 -23.05 -38.43 -5.37
C ASP A 289 -24.16 -39.10 -6.19
N ILE A 290 -24.21 -38.79 -7.49
CA ILE A 290 -25.20 -39.35 -8.43
C ILE A 290 -25.10 -40.88 -8.52
N ASN A 291 -23.91 -41.46 -8.29
CA ASN A 291 -23.75 -42.92 -8.25
C ASN A 291 -24.54 -43.58 -7.11
N SER A 292 -24.89 -42.79 -6.08
CA SER A 292 -25.70 -43.27 -4.95
C SER A 292 -27.20 -43.28 -5.23
N PHE A 293 -27.67 -42.67 -6.33
CA PHE A 293 -29.09 -42.55 -6.62
C PHE A 293 -29.68 -43.90 -7.02
N SER A 294 -30.81 -44.24 -6.41
CA SER A 294 -31.49 -45.51 -6.65
C SER A 294 -32.45 -45.46 -7.84
N SER A 295 -32.83 -44.27 -8.28
CA SER A 295 -33.74 -44.06 -9.42
C SER A 295 -33.62 -42.64 -10.00
N PRO A 296 -33.98 -42.44 -11.29
CA PRO A 296 -34.02 -41.12 -11.91
C PRO A 296 -34.89 -40.09 -11.16
N ASP A 297 -35.87 -40.55 -10.37
CA ASP A 297 -36.74 -39.66 -9.58
C ASP A 297 -35.96 -38.82 -8.57
N GLU A 298 -34.83 -39.30 -8.05
CA GLU A 298 -33.98 -38.55 -7.12
C GLU A 298 -33.26 -37.38 -7.81
N LEU A 299 -32.97 -37.52 -9.11
CA LEU A 299 -32.44 -36.46 -9.95
C LEU A 299 -33.56 -35.47 -10.35
N PHE A 300 -34.72 -35.97 -10.76
CA PHE A 300 -35.87 -35.13 -11.13
C PHE A 300 -36.43 -34.32 -9.95
N ALA A 301 -36.29 -34.82 -8.72
CA ALA A 301 -36.65 -34.09 -7.52
C ALA A 301 -35.76 -32.86 -7.26
N ARG A 302 -34.63 -32.71 -7.98
CA ARG A 302 -33.66 -31.62 -7.85
C ARG A 302 -33.46 -30.92 -9.21
N PRO A 303 -34.36 -29.98 -9.59
CA PRO A 303 -34.33 -29.35 -10.91
C PRO A 303 -33.00 -28.67 -11.25
N GLU A 304 -32.40 -27.97 -10.28
CA GLU A 304 -31.12 -27.28 -10.48
C GLU A 304 -29.94 -28.27 -10.65
N LEU A 305 -29.96 -29.42 -9.94
CA LEU A 305 -28.98 -30.48 -10.16
C LEU A 305 -29.18 -31.12 -11.53
N LEU A 306 -30.43 -31.30 -11.95
CA LEU A 306 -30.75 -31.83 -13.28
C LEU A 306 -30.22 -30.90 -14.38
N GLU A 307 -30.32 -29.58 -14.21
CA GLU A 307 -29.76 -28.62 -15.15
C GLU A 307 -28.24 -28.72 -15.24
N GLU A 308 -27.53 -28.78 -14.09
CA GLU A 308 -26.07 -28.98 -14.06
C GLU A 308 -25.64 -30.31 -14.72
N VAL A 309 -26.41 -31.38 -14.46
CA VAL A 309 -26.21 -32.69 -15.07
C VAL A 309 -26.39 -32.65 -16.58
N LEU A 310 -27.39 -31.93 -17.09
CA LEU A 310 -27.63 -31.81 -18.52
C LEU A 310 -26.58 -30.93 -19.20
N ASP A 311 -26.12 -29.88 -18.53
CA ASP A 311 -25.09 -28.98 -19.02
C ASP A 311 -23.74 -29.69 -19.20
N GLN A 312 -23.36 -30.56 -18.26
CA GLN A 312 -22.15 -31.39 -18.37
C GLN A 312 -22.11 -32.21 -19.67
N PHE A 313 -23.27 -32.60 -20.22
CA PHE A 313 -23.39 -33.38 -21.46
C PHE A 313 -23.83 -32.53 -22.66
N ASN A 314 -23.85 -31.20 -22.52
CA ASN A 314 -24.32 -30.26 -23.54
C ASN A 314 -25.72 -30.65 -24.06
N ASN A 315 -26.61 -31.00 -23.15
CA ASN A 315 -27.97 -31.42 -23.43
C ASN A 315 -28.97 -30.35 -22.97
N SER A 316 -29.92 -29.98 -23.82
CA SER A 316 -31.03 -29.13 -23.39
C SER A 316 -32.09 -29.98 -22.67
N ASN A 317 -32.76 -29.43 -21.66
CA ASN A 317 -33.83 -30.13 -20.94
C ASN A 317 -35.05 -30.42 -21.85
N PRO A 318 -35.33 -31.69 -22.20
CA PRO A 318 -36.44 -32.08 -23.06
C PRO A 318 -37.72 -32.41 -22.26
N GLY A 319 -37.67 -32.32 -20.92
CA GLY A 319 -38.73 -32.71 -19.99
C GLY A 319 -38.52 -34.10 -19.37
N GLU A 320 -39.06 -34.29 -18.16
CA GLU A 320 -38.85 -35.50 -17.34
C GLU A 320 -39.27 -36.80 -18.04
N ASP A 321 -40.40 -36.83 -18.75
CA ASP A 321 -40.89 -38.03 -19.44
C ASP A 321 -39.91 -38.54 -20.52
N PHE A 322 -39.21 -37.61 -21.18
CA PHE A 322 -38.20 -37.95 -22.18
C PHE A 322 -36.93 -38.44 -21.49
N LEU A 323 -36.45 -37.69 -20.49
CA LEU A 323 -35.24 -38.04 -19.74
C LEU A 323 -35.38 -39.38 -19.02
N ARG A 324 -36.56 -39.71 -18.51
CA ARG A 324 -36.83 -41.02 -17.92
C ARG A 324 -36.62 -42.15 -18.94
N GLN A 325 -37.15 -41.99 -20.14
CA GLN A 325 -36.96 -42.99 -21.20
C GLN A 325 -35.49 -43.11 -21.62
N VAL A 326 -34.73 -42.01 -21.58
CA VAL A 326 -33.28 -42.01 -21.80
C VAL A 326 -32.56 -42.80 -20.70
N LEU A 327 -32.73 -42.39 -19.43
CA LEU A 327 -31.99 -42.93 -18.29
C LEU A 327 -32.34 -44.39 -17.98
N GLU A 328 -33.57 -44.83 -18.29
CA GLU A 328 -34.03 -46.22 -18.11
C GLU A 328 -33.83 -47.10 -19.36
N SER A 329 -33.23 -46.57 -20.44
CA SER A 329 -33.01 -47.36 -21.67
C SER A 329 -32.00 -48.50 -21.46
N ASP A 330 -32.26 -49.65 -22.07
CA ASP A 330 -31.24 -50.70 -22.22
C ASP A 330 -30.20 -50.25 -23.24
N LEU A 331 -29.00 -49.89 -22.76
CA LEU A 331 -27.91 -49.41 -23.61
C LEU A 331 -27.44 -50.47 -24.63
N SER A 332 -27.68 -51.75 -24.36
CA SER A 332 -27.24 -52.85 -25.23
C SER A 332 -28.23 -53.21 -26.35
N ASP A 333 -29.50 -52.81 -26.24
CA ASP A 333 -30.52 -53.05 -27.28
C ASP A 333 -30.52 -51.91 -28.30
N PRO A 334 -30.16 -52.14 -29.58
CA PRO A 334 -30.18 -51.11 -30.62
C PRO A 334 -31.57 -50.48 -30.86
N ASN A 335 -32.65 -51.11 -30.38
CA ASN A 335 -34.01 -50.59 -30.51
C ASN A 335 -34.49 -49.83 -29.25
N SER A 336 -33.66 -49.70 -28.22
CA SER A 336 -34.00 -48.91 -27.03
C SER A 336 -34.13 -47.42 -27.38
N PHE A 337 -34.79 -46.66 -26.50
CA PHE A 337 -35.17 -45.28 -26.78
C PHE A 337 -33.95 -44.38 -27.02
N VAL A 338 -32.93 -44.45 -26.17
CA VAL A 338 -31.72 -43.63 -26.31
C VAL A 338 -30.90 -43.98 -27.57
N ASN A 339 -30.94 -45.25 -28.00
CA ASN A 339 -30.24 -45.74 -29.20
C ASN A 339 -30.88 -45.30 -30.52
N GLN A 340 -32.04 -44.63 -30.48
CA GLN A 340 -32.68 -44.12 -31.70
C GLN A 340 -31.96 -42.87 -32.23
N PRO A 341 -31.85 -42.68 -33.57
CA PRO A 341 -31.09 -41.57 -34.16
C PRO A 341 -31.46 -40.16 -33.66
N GLY A 342 -32.70 -39.94 -33.22
CA GLY A 342 -33.16 -38.65 -32.69
C GLY A 342 -32.73 -38.37 -31.24
N ASN A 343 -32.25 -39.39 -30.52
CA ASN A 343 -31.99 -39.34 -29.08
C ASN A 343 -30.52 -39.59 -28.72
N LEU A 344 -29.66 -39.91 -29.70
CA LEU A 344 -28.25 -40.25 -29.50
C LEU A 344 -27.44 -39.16 -28.78
N ALA A 345 -27.87 -37.90 -28.83
CA ALA A 345 -27.24 -36.81 -28.08
C ALA A 345 -27.27 -37.03 -26.55
N PHE A 346 -28.16 -37.88 -26.05
CA PHE A 346 -28.30 -38.22 -24.63
C PHE A 346 -27.71 -39.59 -24.28
N PHE A 347 -27.04 -40.28 -25.23
CA PHE A 347 -26.48 -41.60 -24.97
C PHE A 347 -25.41 -41.57 -23.87
N ASP A 348 -24.50 -40.61 -23.95
CA ASP A 348 -23.40 -40.47 -22.99
C ASP A 348 -23.94 -40.17 -21.58
N LEU A 349 -25.00 -39.37 -21.47
CA LEU A 349 -25.72 -39.12 -20.21
C LEU A 349 -26.29 -40.42 -19.63
N ALA A 350 -26.97 -41.22 -20.46
CA ALA A 350 -27.56 -42.49 -20.03
C ALA A 350 -26.47 -43.50 -19.63
N GLU A 351 -25.38 -43.56 -20.37
CA GLU A 351 -24.23 -44.41 -20.07
C GLU A 351 -23.58 -44.04 -18.74
N ALA A 352 -23.27 -42.75 -18.52
CA ALA A 352 -22.68 -42.27 -17.28
C ALA A 352 -23.59 -42.55 -16.07
N TYR A 353 -24.89 -42.31 -16.20
CA TYR A 353 -25.86 -42.56 -15.12
C TYR A 353 -25.97 -44.04 -14.74
N GLN A 354 -25.88 -44.96 -15.71
CA GLN A 354 -26.05 -46.41 -15.47
C GLN A 354 -24.75 -47.13 -15.07
N THR A 355 -23.59 -46.53 -15.31
CA THR A 355 -22.30 -47.20 -15.12
C THR A 355 -21.49 -46.56 -14.01
N GLU A 356 -20.88 -45.41 -14.27
CA GLU A 356 -20.09 -44.63 -13.32
C GLU A 356 -20.16 -43.15 -13.70
N TRP A 357 -20.76 -42.37 -12.82
CA TRP A 357 -20.82 -40.92 -12.92
C TRP A 357 -19.50 -40.32 -12.46
N THR A 358 -18.85 -39.56 -13.35
CA THR A 358 -17.68 -38.75 -12.99
C THR A 358 -18.16 -37.31 -12.73
N PRO A 359 -18.00 -36.79 -11.49
CA PRO A 359 -18.36 -35.41 -11.18
C PRO A 359 -17.62 -34.43 -12.09
N PRO A 360 -18.27 -33.34 -12.53
CA PRO A 360 -17.57 -32.32 -13.29
C PRO A 360 -16.53 -31.62 -12.41
N PRO A 361 -15.50 -30.98 -13.00
CA PRO A 361 -14.61 -30.10 -12.24
C PRO A 361 -15.41 -29.01 -11.53
N SER A 362 -14.88 -28.49 -10.41
CA SER A 362 -15.50 -27.36 -9.71
C SER A 362 -15.53 -26.11 -10.62
N LYS A 363 -16.47 -25.19 -10.39
CA LYS A 363 -16.57 -23.96 -11.20
C LYS A 363 -15.32 -23.10 -11.06
N VAL A 364 -14.67 -23.11 -9.88
CA VAL A 364 -13.37 -22.46 -9.69
C VAL A 364 -12.29 -23.10 -10.56
N LYS A 365 -12.27 -24.43 -10.69
CA LYS A 365 -11.34 -25.14 -11.58
C LYS A 365 -11.58 -24.79 -13.04
N VAL A 366 -12.85 -24.74 -13.48
CA VAL A 366 -13.23 -24.35 -14.84
C VAL A 366 -12.74 -22.92 -15.12
N LEU A 367 -13.02 -21.96 -14.22
CA LEU A 367 -12.54 -20.60 -14.36
C LEU A 367 -11.02 -20.53 -14.44
N ALA A 368 -10.31 -21.26 -13.56
CA ALA A 368 -8.86 -21.32 -13.56
C ALA A 368 -8.28 -21.85 -14.88
N ASP A 369 -8.93 -22.83 -15.50
CA ASP A 369 -8.51 -23.37 -16.80
C ASP A 369 -8.75 -22.39 -17.94
N GLU A 370 -9.89 -21.68 -17.94
CA GLU A 370 -10.27 -20.75 -19.02
C GLU A 370 -9.43 -19.45 -19.00
N VAL A 371 -9.20 -18.91 -17.81
CA VAL A 371 -8.35 -17.72 -17.66
C VAL A 371 -6.88 -18.09 -17.72
N GLY A 372 -6.47 -19.25 -17.21
CA GLY A 372 -5.07 -19.65 -17.12
C GLY A 372 -4.21 -18.53 -16.52
N THR A 373 -3.14 -18.14 -17.22
CA THR A 373 -2.29 -16.99 -16.84
C THR A 373 -2.79 -15.64 -17.37
N LYS A 374 -3.97 -15.59 -18.00
CA LYS A 374 -4.50 -14.37 -18.64
C LYS A 374 -5.17 -13.43 -17.64
N LEU A 375 -5.57 -13.91 -16.46
CA LEU A 375 -6.37 -13.12 -15.50
C LEU A 375 -5.66 -11.81 -15.14
N SER A 376 -4.38 -11.87 -14.78
CA SER A 376 -3.52 -10.70 -14.54
C SER A 376 -3.25 -9.85 -15.78
N GLY A 377 -3.54 -10.37 -16.98
CA GLY A 377 -3.41 -9.67 -18.26
C GLY A 377 -4.68 -8.96 -18.72
N TYR A 378 -5.81 -9.08 -18.01
CA TYR A 378 -7.00 -8.29 -18.29
C TYR A 378 -6.84 -6.89 -17.67
N GLU A 379 -6.42 -5.91 -18.47
CA GLU A 379 -6.20 -4.53 -18.03
C GLU A 379 -7.50 -3.72 -17.91
N ASN A 380 -8.59 -4.22 -18.49
CA ASN A 380 -9.89 -3.54 -18.45
C ASN A 380 -11.06 -4.52 -18.60
N PRO A 381 -12.27 -4.13 -18.13
CA PRO A 381 -13.46 -4.99 -18.13
C PRO A 381 -13.82 -5.59 -19.49
N ARG A 382 -13.54 -4.88 -20.60
CA ARG A 382 -13.91 -5.35 -21.94
C ARG A 382 -13.12 -6.56 -22.38
N GLN A 383 -11.86 -6.68 -21.95
CA GLN A 383 -11.04 -7.81 -22.31
C GLN A 383 -11.57 -9.09 -21.67
N PHE A 384 -11.99 -9.01 -20.40
CA PHE A 384 -12.63 -10.12 -19.70
C PHE A 384 -14.02 -10.44 -20.26
N VAL A 385 -14.92 -9.44 -20.34
CA VAL A 385 -16.32 -9.65 -20.77
C VAL A 385 -16.44 -10.16 -22.22
N PHE A 386 -15.45 -9.91 -23.07
CA PHE A 386 -15.42 -10.42 -24.45
C PHE A 386 -14.61 -11.71 -24.64
N ASP A 387 -13.95 -12.20 -23.59
CA ASP A 387 -13.45 -13.57 -23.53
C ASP A 387 -14.60 -14.46 -23.02
N PHE A 388 -15.46 -14.91 -23.93
CA PHE A 388 -16.76 -15.52 -23.57
C PHE A 388 -16.63 -16.71 -22.62
N ASP A 389 -15.65 -17.59 -22.85
CA ASP A 389 -15.45 -18.78 -22.03
C ASP A 389 -15.03 -18.38 -20.60
N ALA A 390 -14.11 -17.42 -20.46
CA ALA A 390 -13.69 -16.88 -19.17
C ALA A 390 -14.82 -16.10 -18.46
N PHE A 391 -15.61 -15.35 -19.22
CA PHE A 391 -16.72 -14.55 -18.70
C PHE A 391 -17.86 -15.45 -18.19
N GLU A 392 -18.24 -16.48 -18.95
CA GLU A 392 -19.24 -17.47 -18.54
C GLU A 392 -18.76 -18.24 -17.31
N ALA A 393 -17.52 -18.74 -17.31
CA ALA A 393 -16.94 -19.40 -16.13
C ALA A 393 -16.90 -18.47 -14.90
N GLY A 394 -16.65 -17.17 -15.10
CA GLY A 394 -16.70 -16.17 -14.03
C GLY A 394 -18.11 -15.99 -13.48
N LEU A 395 -19.13 -15.89 -14.34
CA LEU A 395 -20.53 -15.83 -13.90
C LEU A 395 -20.94 -17.08 -13.13
N ASP A 396 -20.43 -18.23 -13.53
CA ASP A 396 -20.66 -19.52 -12.90
C ASP A 396 -20.15 -19.57 -11.45
N VAL A 397 -18.95 -19.06 -11.20
CA VAL A 397 -18.37 -18.95 -9.85
C VAL A 397 -19.28 -18.14 -8.92
N PHE A 398 -19.93 -17.09 -9.43
CA PHE A 398 -20.85 -16.25 -8.64
C PHE A 398 -22.31 -16.70 -8.69
N ASN A 399 -22.61 -17.87 -9.29
CA ASN A 399 -23.96 -18.40 -9.45
C ASN A 399 -24.89 -17.40 -10.17
N MET A 400 -24.39 -16.83 -11.27
CA MET A 400 -25.05 -15.78 -12.08
C MET A 400 -25.42 -16.22 -13.50
N ASN A 401 -24.99 -17.40 -13.95
CA ASN A 401 -25.24 -17.95 -15.29
C ASN A 401 -26.75 -18.13 -15.62
N GLU A 402 -27.59 -18.40 -14.62
CA GLU A 402 -29.06 -18.52 -14.79
C GLU A 402 -29.76 -17.18 -15.10
N ARG A 403 -29.04 -16.06 -14.99
CA ARG A 403 -29.59 -14.72 -15.15
C ARG A 403 -29.34 -14.25 -16.58
N GLN A 404 -30.36 -13.72 -17.25
CA GLN A 404 -30.23 -13.07 -18.57
C GLN A 404 -29.48 -11.73 -18.46
N LEU A 405 -28.20 -11.78 -18.08
CA LEU A 405 -27.33 -10.63 -17.96
C LEU A 405 -26.79 -10.30 -19.36
N ASP A 406 -26.92 -9.03 -19.76
CA ASP A 406 -26.32 -8.57 -21.00
C ASP A 406 -24.90 -8.00 -20.77
N PHE A 407 -24.05 -8.05 -21.79
CA PHE A 407 -22.68 -7.54 -21.70
C PHE A 407 -22.62 -6.06 -21.32
N SER A 408 -23.62 -5.26 -21.68
CA SER A 408 -23.63 -3.81 -21.36
C SER A 408 -23.87 -3.58 -19.87
N PHE A 409 -24.65 -4.45 -19.23
CA PHE A 409 -24.86 -4.46 -17.79
C PHE A 409 -23.55 -4.80 -17.07
N MET A 410 -22.93 -5.94 -17.39
CA MET A 410 -21.71 -6.36 -16.68
C MET A 410 -20.52 -5.43 -16.93
N LEU A 411 -20.40 -4.84 -18.13
CA LEU A 411 -19.40 -3.79 -18.36
C LEU A 411 -19.59 -2.60 -17.42
N LYS A 412 -20.82 -2.12 -17.21
CA LYS A 412 -21.08 -1.02 -16.26
C LYS A 412 -20.79 -1.39 -14.81
N VAL A 413 -21.08 -2.64 -14.44
CA VAL A 413 -20.74 -3.15 -13.10
C VAL A 413 -19.23 -3.10 -12.91
N PHE A 414 -18.46 -3.69 -13.82
CA PHE A 414 -17.00 -3.73 -13.70
C PHE A 414 -16.29 -2.38 -13.92
N GLU A 415 -16.88 -1.46 -14.69
CA GLU A 415 -16.37 -0.09 -14.84
C GLU A 415 -16.70 0.80 -13.61
N SER A 416 -17.52 0.32 -12.67
CA SER A 416 -17.91 1.09 -11.47
C SER A 416 -16.73 1.35 -10.56
N ASP A 417 -16.66 2.57 -10.03
CA ASP A 417 -15.76 2.95 -8.92
C ASP A 417 -16.29 2.32 -7.63
N LEU A 418 -15.64 1.26 -7.14
CA LEU A 418 -16.16 0.50 -5.99
C LEU A 418 -15.97 1.23 -4.65
N SER A 419 -15.11 2.26 -4.54
CA SER A 419 -15.06 3.14 -3.36
C SER A 419 -16.28 4.04 -3.21
N SER A 420 -16.95 4.35 -4.32
CA SER A 420 -18.13 5.21 -4.27
C SER A 420 -19.35 4.43 -3.83
N GLU A 421 -19.91 4.74 -2.66
CA GLU A 421 -21.19 4.18 -2.16
C GLU A 421 -22.35 4.32 -3.17
N THR A 422 -22.23 5.26 -4.12
CA THR A 422 -23.26 5.55 -5.13
C THR A 422 -22.92 5.01 -6.52
N SER A 423 -21.89 4.20 -6.65
CA SER A 423 -21.50 3.58 -7.91
C SER A 423 -22.55 2.57 -8.40
N TYR A 424 -22.49 2.22 -9.68
CA TYR A 424 -23.50 1.34 -10.28
C TYR A 424 -23.46 -0.05 -9.65
N ALA A 425 -22.28 -0.59 -9.37
CA ALA A 425 -22.11 -1.85 -8.64
C ALA A 425 -22.65 -1.77 -7.20
N ASN A 426 -22.31 -0.72 -6.43
CA ASN A 426 -22.70 -0.60 -5.02
C ASN A 426 -24.19 -0.28 -4.80
N LEU A 427 -24.84 0.39 -5.75
CA LEU A 427 -26.29 0.62 -5.70
C LEU A 427 -27.11 -0.56 -6.22
N TYR A 428 -26.46 -1.55 -6.84
CA TYR A 428 -27.15 -2.74 -7.34
C TYR A 428 -27.56 -3.64 -6.16
N ARG A 429 -28.77 -4.19 -6.21
CA ARG A 429 -29.34 -4.92 -5.07
C ARG A 429 -28.81 -6.34 -4.88
N ASP A 430 -28.12 -6.87 -5.88
CA ASP A 430 -27.75 -8.28 -5.91
C ASP A 430 -26.33 -8.47 -5.35
N PRO A 431 -26.18 -9.13 -4.19
CA PRO A 431 -24.87 -9.27 -3.54
C PRO A 431 -23.85 -10.03 -4.38
N ASN A 432 -24.27 -10.98 -5.23
CA ASN A 432 -23.34 -11.74 -6.06
C ASN A 432 -22.73 -10.87 -7.17
N VAL A 433 -23.49 -9.90 -7.70
CA VAL A 433 -22.99 -8.94 -8.69
C VAL A 433 -21.95 -8.02 -8.05
N GLN A 434 -22.22 -7.56 -6.82
CA GLN A 434 -21.28 -6.71 -6.07
C GLN A 434 -20.01 -7.48 -5.70
N ALA A 435 -20.15 -8.70 -5.18
CA ALA A 435 -19.03 -9.59 -4.87
C ALA A 435 -18.17 -9.85 -6.12
N MET A 436 -18.78 -10.13 -7.27
CA MET A 436 -18.05 -10.28 -8.53
C MET A 436 -17.31 -9.01 -8.94
N ALA A 437 -17.93 -7.84 -8.81
CA ALA A 437 -17.27 -6.56 -9.12
C ALA A 437 -16.04 -6.32 -8.22
N ASN A 438 -16.20 -6.55 -6.91
CA ASN A 438 -15.13 -6.44 -5.91
C ASN A 438 -14.01 -7.47 -6.15
N ALA A 439 -14.37 -8.70 -6.52
CA ALA A 439 -13.40 -9.76 -6.71
C ALA A 439 -12.48 -9.53 -7.89
N PHE A 440 -13.01 -9.03 -9.01
CA PHE A 440 -12.21 -8.69 -10.18
C PHE A 440 -11.56 -7.32 -10.08
N ALA A 441 -12.17 -6.38 -9.34
CA ALA A 441 -11.61 -5.07 -9.03
C ALA A 441 -10.99 -4.33 -10.23
N PHE A 442 -11.61 -4.35 -11.40
CA PHE A 442 -11.10 -3.61 -12.58
C PHE A 442 -11.03 -2.09 -12.37
N ASN A 443 -11.87 -1.58 -11.48
CA ASN A 443 -11.87 -0.20 -11.02
C ASN A 443 -12.24 -0.22 -9.53
N PRO A 444 -11.31 -0.65 -8.63
CA PRO A 444 -11.64 -0.77 -7.21
C PRO A 444 -12.13 0.57 -6.66
N GLY A 445 -11.77 1.68 -7.31
CA GLY A 445 -12.23 2.98 -6.90
C GLY A 445 -11.54 3.38 -5.60
N GLY A 446 -11.16 4.65 -5.49
CA GLY A 446 -10.19 5.02 -4.47
C GLY A 446 -8.85 4.37 -4.82
N ASN A 447 -7.85 5.19 -5.06
CA ASN A 447 -6.50 4.68 -4.83
C ASN A 447 -6.50 4.42 -3.32
N ASP A 448 -6.63 3.16 -2.89
CA ASP A 448 -6.13 2.78 -1.58
C ASP A 448 -4.62 3.01 -1.67
N ARG A 449 -4.25 4.24 -1.39
CA ARG A 449 -2.87 4.66 -1.24
C ARG A 449 -2.40 3.93 -0.01
N THR A 450 -1.73 2.81 -0.23
CA THR A 450 -1.04 2.11 0.84
C THR A 450 0.11 2.99 1.28
N TYR A 451 -0.03 3.60 2.45
CA TYR A 451 1.07 4.30 3.08
C TYR A 451 2.22 3.31 3.33
N PRO A 452 3.47 3.64 2.93
CA PRO A 452 4.58 2.73 3.16
C PRO A 452 4.77 2.50 4.67
N PRO A 453 5.21 1.31 5.11
CA PRO A 453 5.51 1.08 6.51
C PRO A 453 6.45 2.14 7.07
N GLY A 454 6.16 2.64 8.28
CA GLY A 454 6.94 3.71 8.90
C GLY A 454 6.58 5.13 8.44
N PHE A 455 5.65 5.30 7.49
CA PHE A 455 5.24 6.62 7.01
C PHE A 455 4.72 7.50 8.13
N ALA A 456 3.82 6.97 8.94
CA ALA A 456 3.20 7.74 10.01
C ALA A 456 4.22 8.18 11.06
N GLU A 457 5.10 7.26 11.44
CA GLU A 457 6.20 7.47 12.39
C GLU A 457 7.19 8.51 11.87
N GLU A 458 7.59 8.41 10.61
CA GLU A 458 8.56 9.33 9.99
C GLU A 458 8.02 10.77 9.94
N ILE A 459 6.76 10.95 9.55
CA ILE A 459 6.13 12.28 9.55
C ILE A 459 5.97 12.82 10.97
N ALA A 460 5.63 11.96 11.93
CA ALA A 460 5.55 12.33 13.34
C ALA A 460 6.90 12.75 13.93
N ASP A 461 7.98 12.06 13.57
CA ASP A 461 9.34 12.37 13.99
C ASP A 461 9.80 13.71 13.40
N LEU A 462 9.59 13.93 12.09
CA LEU A 462 9.86 15.21 11.43
C LEU A 462 9.08 16.36 12.08
N TYR A 463 7.79 16.12 12.38
CA TYR A 463 6.96 17.10 13.09
C TYR A 463 7.51 17.41 14.48
N THR A 464 7.92 16.40 15.23
CA THR A 464 8.46 16.55 16.59
C THR A 464 9.79 17.30 16.59
N ASP A 465 10.70 16.94 15.69
CA ASP A 465 11.98 17.63 15.50
C ASP A 465 11.76 19.10 15.15
N ARG A 466 10.82 19.40 14.23
CA ARG A 466 10.50 20.78 13.86
C ARG A 466 9.93 21.58 15.02
N ASN A 467 9.07 20.98 15.84
CA ASN A 467 8.56 21.63 17.05
C ASN A 467 9.65 21.89 18.08
N PHE A 468 10.63 20.99 18.20
CA PHE A 468 11.81 21.21 19.05
C PHE A 468 12.63 22.40 18.53
N GLU A 469 12.91 22.45 17.23
CA GLU A 469 13.59 23.55 16.56
C GLU A 469 12.86 24.90 16.77
N ILE A 470 11.52 24.91 16.65
CA ILE A 470 10.68 26.08 16.90
C ILE A 470 10.84 26.55 18.34
N ALA A 471 10.72 25.65 19.31
CA ALA A 471 10.84 25.99 20.73
C ALA A 471 12.24 26.54 21.08
N ILE A 472 13.30 26.00 20.49
CA ILE A 472 14.64 26.58 20.60
C ILE A 472 14.70 27.97 19.95
N GLY A 473 14.07 28.12 18.78
CA GLY A 473 13.98 29.38 18.04
C GLY A 473 13.27 30.51 18.76
N GLU A 474 12.33 30.21 19.67
CA GLU A 474 11.71 31.19 20.56
C GLU A 474 12.75 31.87 21.47
N SER A 475 13.83 31.16 21.81
CA SER A 475 14.94 31.69 22.60
C SER A 475 16.06 32.30 21.74
N ASP A 476 16.44 31.64 20.65
CA ASP A 476 17.47 32.10 19.71
C ASP A 476 17.13 31.67 18.27
N PRO A 477 16.69 32.60 17.40
CA PRO A 477 16.36 32.32 16.01
C PRO A 477 17.52 31.73 15.18
N ASN A 478 18.77 32.10 15.50
CA ASN A 478 19.94 31.56 14.81
C ASN A 478 20.20 30.11 15.21
N MET A 479 19.89 29.72 16.46
CA MET A 479 19.97 28.32 16.87
C MET A 479 18.97 27.44 16.13
N ARG A 480 17.73 27.93 15.89
CA ARG A 480 16.74 27.22 15.06
C ARG A 480 17.30 26.96 13.66
N LEU A 481 17.87 27.98 13.03
CA LEU A 481 18.46 27.87 11.69
C LEU A 481 19.67 26.91 11.68
N ALA A 482 20.51 26.93 12.71
CA ALA A 482 21.67 26.05 12.82
C ALA A 482 21.29 24.58 13.03
N LEU A 483 20.20 24.31 13.76
CA LEU A 483 19.65 22.96 13.94
C LEU A 483 19.07 22.40 12.64
N ALA A 484 18.30 23.21 11.93
CA ALA A 484 17.62 22.81 10.70
C ALA A 484 18.56 22.64 9.50
N LEU A 485 19.73 23.30 9.51
CA LEU A 485 20.66 23.40 8.39
C LEU A 485 20.94 22.06 7.69
N GLU A 486 21.29 21.03 8.46
CA GLU A 486 21.69 19.73 7.93
C GLU A 486 20.55 19.07 7.15
N ARG A 487 19.38 18.93 7.79
CA ARG A 487 18.20 18.31 7.20
C ARG A 487 17.69 19.09 5.99
N GLU A 488 17.61 20.41 6.10
CA GLU A 488 17.15 21.27 5.01
C GLU A 488 18.11 21.20 3.81
N LEU A 489 19.42 21.22 4.04
CA LEU A 489 20.40 21.09 2.96
C LEU A 489 20.41 19.68 2.35
N GLN A 490 20.24 18.63 3.16
CA GLN A 490 20.12 17.25 2.71
C GLN A 490 18.90 17.09 1.79
N SER A 491 17.75 17.67 2.16
CA SER A 491 16.54 17.64 1.33
C SER A 491 16.74 18.26 -0.06
N ILE A 492 17.56 19.30 -0.17
CA ILE A 492 17.92 19.91 -1.46
C ILE A 492 18.82 18.99 -2.27
N ALA A 493 19.78 18.32 -1.62
CA ALA A 493 20.67 17.40 -2.31
C ALA A 493 19.95 16.14 -2.80
N ASP A 494 19.00 15.62 -2.02
CA ASP A 494 18.24 14.40 -2.35
C ASP A 494 17.23 14.62 -3.46
N ALA A 495 16.69 15.84 -3.60
CA ALA A 495 15.87 16.24 -4.75
C ALA A 495 16.63 16.08 -6.09
N GLY A 496 17.96 15.99 -6.03
CA GLY A 496 18.83 15.75 -7.18
C GLY A 496 18.90 16.91 -8.15
N GLY A 497 19.47 16.64 -9.32
CA GLY A 497 19.66 17.63 -10.38
C GLY A 497 21.09 18.19 -10.45
N SER A 498 21.22 19.34 -11.09
CA SER A 498 22.52 19.98 -11.31
C SER A 498 22.96 20.78 -10.07
N GLU A 499 24.25 21.14 -10.03
CA GLU A 499 24.78 22.07 -9.03
C GLU A 499 23.94 23.36 -8.94
N ASP A 500 23.54 23.92 -10.10
CA ASP A 500 22.71 25.12 -10.17
C ASP A 500 21.33 24.91 -9.56
N ALA A 501 20.72 23.74 -9.79
CA ALA A 501 19.42 23.39 -9.21
C ALA A 501 19.45 23.43 -7.68
N HIS A 502 20.52 22.90 -7.07
CA HIS A 502 20.71 22.98 -5.62
C HIS A 502 20.82 24.43 -5.12
N TRP A 503 21.53 25.30 -5.83
CA TRP A 503 21.62 26.71 -5.48
C TRP A 503 20.30 27.46 -5.62
N TYR A 504 19.52 27.17 -6.65
CA TYR A 504 18.16 27.72 -6.77
C TYR A 504 17.27 27.26 -5.62
N GLY A 505 17.36 25.99 -5.22
CA GLY A 505 16.66 25.48 -4.05
C GLY A 505 17.05 26.21 -2.76
N ILE A 506 18.34 26.50 -2.57
CA ILE A 506 18.84 27.23 -1.39
C ILE A 506 18.29 28.66 -1.35
N ILE A 507 18.29 29.35 -2.49
CA ILE A 507 17.74 30.72 -2.61
C ILE A 507 16.21 30.71 -2.43
N GLY A 508 15.56 29.65 -2.89
CA GLY A 508 14.12 29.43 -2.78
C GLY A 508 13.63 29.11 -1.37
N SER A 509 14.48 28.50 -0.55
CA SER A 509 14.22 28.20 0.86
C SER A 509 14.61 29.38 1.77
N PRO A 510 13.65 30.09 2.40
CA PRO A 510 13.97 31.20 3.30
C PRO A 510 14.97 30.87 4.44
N PRO A 511 14.87 29.72 5.16
CA PRO A 511 15.82 29.41 6.21
C PRO A 511 17.24 29.17 5.65
N LEU A 512 17.37 28.40 4.57
CA LEU A 512 18.68 28.13 3.97
C LEU A 512 19.29 29.40 3.35
N LYS A 513 18.50 30.20 2.65
CA LYS A 513 18.94 31.50 2.13
C LYS A 513 19.54 32.36 3.24
N THR A 514 18.87 32.46 4.38
CA THR A 514 19.34 33.24 5.53
C THR A 514 20.66 32.72 6.07
N VAL A 515 20.79 31.38 6.21
CA VAL A 515 22.03 30.75 6.68
C VAL A 515 23.16 30.97 5.68
N PHE A 516 22.93 30.76 4.39
CA PHE A 516 23.95 30.89 3.35
C PHE A 516 24.39 32.34 3.14
N GLU A 517 23.47 33.30 3.10
CA GLU A 517 23.83 34.72 3.02
C GLU A 517 24.71 35.14 4.20
N SER A 518 24.34 34.71 5.40
CA SER A 518 25.10 35.01 6.62
C SER A 518 26.45 34.30 6.64
N ALA A 519 26.46 32.99 6.41
CA ALA A 519 27.67 32.16 6.42
C ALA A 519 28.68 32.60 5.35
N LEU A 520 28.23 33.06 4.18
CA LEU A 520 29.07 33.54 3.09
C LEU A 520 29.48 35.01 3.25
N GLY A 521 28.93 35.73 4.23
CA GLY A 521 29.21 37.14 4.48
C GLY A 521 28.65 38.06 3.39
N LEU A 522 27.48 37.71 2.85
CA LEU A 522 26.80 38.50 1.82
C LEU A 522 26.04 39.67 2.46
N PRO A 523 26.05 40.86 1.84
CA PRO A 523 25.32 42.02 2.36
C PRO A 523 23.81 41.88 2.14
N SER A 524 22.99 42.57 2.93
CA SER A 524 21.52 42.55 2.79
C SER A 524 20.99 43.01 1.43
N SER A 525 21.76 43.79 0.67
CA SER A 525 21.41 44.18 -0.71
C SER A 525 21.54 43.04 -1.72
N PHE A 526 22.18 41.93 -1.34
CA PHE A 526 22.43 40.79 -2.22
C PHE A 526 21.15 40.21 -2.82
N GLY A 527 20.10 40.09 -2.01
CA GLY A 527 18.81 39.56 -2.46
C GLY A 527 18.10 40.39 -3.53
N GLN A 528 18.60 41.59 -3.88
CA GLN A 528 18.07 42.43 -4.96
C GLN A 528 18.65 42.07 -6.34
N LEU A 529 19.70 41.25 -6.39
CA LEU A 529 20.30 40.80 -7.65
C LEU A 529 19.36 39.84 -8.38
N ASP A 530 19.54 39.70 -9.69
CA ASP A 530 18.90 38.62 -10.43
C ASP A 530 19.38 37.25 -9.89
N VAL A 531 18.51 36.24 -9.97
CA VAL A 531 18.74 34.92 -9.34
C VAL A 531 20.01 34.27 -9.89
N ASP A 532 20.26 34.37 -11.20
CA ASP A 532 21.46 33.81 -11.82
C ASP A 532 22.76 34.45 -11.26
N ARG A 533 22.76 35.76 -11.05
CA ARG A 533 23.88 36.44 -10.37
C ARG A 533 24.00 36.05 -8.91
N GLN A 534 22.88 35.86 -8.21
CA GLN A 534 22.92 35.37 -6.83
C GLN A 534 23.61 34.00 -6.77
N VAL A 535 23.23 33.06 -7.65
CA VAL A 535 23.87 31.74 -7.72
C VAL A 535 25.37 31.84 -7.99
N ASN A 536 25.79 32.64 -8.97
CA ASN A 536 27.22 32.77 -9.32
C ASN A 536 28.05 33.36 -8.16
N GLU A 537 27.58 34.42 -7.50
CA GLU A 537 28.30 35.00 -6.36
C GLU A 537 28.30 34.04 -5.16
N MET A 538 27.20 33.32 -4.90
CA MET A 538 27.17 32.30 -3.83
C MET A 538 28.19 31.19 -4.09
N LYS A 539 28.31 30.69 -5.33
CA LYS A 539 29.33 29.71 -5.73
C LYS A 539 30.74 30.22 -5.52
N ASP A 540 31.03 31.43 -5.97
CA ASP A 540 32.35 32.04 -5.84
C ASP A 540 32.74 32.19 -4.36
N ARG A 541 31.80 32.62 -3.51
CA ARG A 541 31.99 32.77 -2.06
C ARG A 541 32.13 31.42 -1.37
N ALA A 542 31.34 30.44 -1.75
CA ALA A 542 31.40 29.08 -1.21
C ALA A 542 32.75 28.44 -1.54
N PHE A 543 33.22 28.59 -2.78
CA PHE A 543 34.54 28.11 -3.18
C PHE A 543 35.65 28.81 -2.41
N ALA A 544 35.61 30.15 -2.32
CA ALA A 544 36.61 30.93 -1.62
C ALA A 544 36.68 30.62 -0.10
N SER A 545 35.54 30.27 0.50
CA SER A 545 35.44 30.05 1.95
C SER A 545 35.60 28.59 2.36
N PHE A 546 35.07 27.66 1.57
CA PHE A 546 34.93 26.24 1.94
C PHE A 546 35.58 25.28 0.93
N GLY A 547 36.04 25.78 -0.22
CA GLY A 547 36.73 24.99 -1.24
C GLY A 547 35.82 24.15 -2.13
N THR A 548 34.51 24.39 -2.13
CA THR A 548 33.53 23.72 -2.99
C THR A 548 32.55 24.72 -3.61
N THR A 549 32.16 24.47 -4.86
CA THR A 549 31.04 25.16 -5.51
C THR A 549 29.73 24.41 -5.34
N HIS A 550 29.77 23.14 -4.92
CA HIS A 550 28.61 22.27 -4.88
C HIS A 550 28.02 22.18 -3.47
N PRO A 551 26.77 22.61 -3.23
CA PRO A 551 26.21 22.64 -1.89
C PRO A 551 26.18 21.28 -1.19
N ALA A 552 25.92 20.19 -1.92
CA ALA A 552 25.92 18.85 -1.35
C ALA A 552 27.29 18.44 -0.74
N ASP A 553 28.41 19.02 -1.17
CA ASP A 553 29.71 18.74 -0.52
C ASP A 553 29.78 19.29 0.91
N LEU A 554 28.95 20.29 1.24
CA LEU A 554 28.87 20.86 2.59
C LEU A 554 28.17 19.92 3.58
N LEU A 555 27.51 18.85 3.12
CA LEU A 555 26.91 17.83 3.98
C LEU A 555 27.96 16.88 4.59
N LYS A 556 29.21 16.90 4.09
CA LYS A 556 30.31 16.14 4.70
C LYS A 556 30.50 16.63 6.15
N PRO A 557 30.66 15.75 7.15
CA PRO A 557 30.65 16.13 8.57
C PRO A 557 31.56 17.32 8.91
N ASP A 558 32.82 17.27 8.49
CA ASP A 558 33.80 18.35 8.75
C ASP A 558 33.39 19.68 8.10
N LYS A 559 32.80 19.63 6.90
CA LYS A 559 32.38 20.82 6.14
C LYS A 559 31.09 21.41 6.69
N LEU A 560 30.18 20.56 7.12
CA LEU A 560 28.93 20.96 7.74
C LEU A 560 29.18 21.67 9.06
N GLU A 561 30.09 21.13 9.88
CA GLU A 561 30.52 21.75 11.14
C GLU A 561 31.22 23.10 10.87
N GLU A 562 32.16 23.14 9.92
CA GLU A 562 32.86 24.36 9.50
C GLU A 562 31.87 25.45 9.06
N PHE A 563 30.89 25.08 8.22
CA PHE A 563 29.86 25.98 7.70
C PHE A 563 28.94 26.51 8.80
N ARG A 564 28.45 25.63 9.68
CA ARG A 564 27.59 25.96 10.82
C ARG A 564 28.28 26.90 11.80
N ASN A 565 29.54 26.61 12.15
CA ASN A 565 30.33 27.46 13.03
C ASN A 565 30.54 28.85 12.44
N ARG A 566 30.79 28.95 11.12
CA ARG A 566 30.93 30.24 10.46
C ARG A 566 29.61 31.02 10.42
N PHE A 567 28.49 30.36 10.15
CA PHE A 567 27.15 30.96 10.24
C PHE A 567 26.91 31.57 11.61
N LEU A 568 27.12 30.80 12.68
CA LEU A 568 26.89 31.24 14.05
C LEU A 568 27.80 32.41 14.45
N LEU A 569 29.07 32.34 14.08
CA LEU A 569 30.03 33.43 14.34
C LEU A 569 29.63 34.73 13.64
N LEU A 570 29.29 34.67 12.34
CA LEU A 570 28.93 35.87 11.58
C LEU A 570 27.58 36.43 12.02
N SER A 571 26.64 35.57 12.41
CA SER A 571 25.35 36.00 12.96
C SER A 571 25.53 36.73 14.29
N GLU A 572 26.41 36.25 15.16
CA GLU A 572 26.74 36.90 16.44
C GLU A 572 27.42 38.26 16.25
N LEU A 573 28.36 38.38 15.30
CA LEU A 573 29.01 39.65 14.97
C LEU A 573 28.02 40.69 14.41
N ASN A 574 27.05 40.24 13.62
CA ASN A 574 26.01 41.10 13.05
C ASN A 574 24.96 41.51 14.11
N SER A 575 24.64 40.65 15.09
CA SER A 575 23.77 41.02 16.21
C SER A 575 24.44 41.99 17.19
N ASP A 576 25.76 41.85 17.43
CA ASP A 576 26.52 42.76 18.29
C ASP A 576 26.79 44.14 17.66
N THR A 577 26.87 44.22 16.33
CA THR A 577 26.96 45.54 15.64
C THR A 577 25.63 46.28 15.63
N ALA A 578 24.49 45.58 15.65
CA ALA A 578 23.17 46.18 15.82
C ALA A 578 22.94 46.72 17.25
N SER A 579 23.50 46.06 18.27
CA SER A 579 23.45 46.51 19.68
C SER A 579 24.47 47.63 19.97
N ALA A 580 25.65 47.62 19.34
CA ALA A 580 26.65 48.69 19.44
C ALA A 580 26.26 50.01 18.71
N GLY A 581 25.30 49.95 17.79
CA GLY A 581 24.70 51.12 17.11
C GLY A 581 23.84 52.00 18.01
N PHE A 582 23.50 51.54 19.23
CA PHE A 582 22.83 52.34 20.27
C PHE A 582 23.81 52.67 21.41
N SER A 583 24.91 53.36 21.09
CA SER A 583 25.64 54.11 22.11
C SER A 583 24.96 55.47 22.33
N ASP A 584 23.91 55.47 23.14
CA ASP A 584 23.26 56.69 23.63
C ASP A 584 24.25 57.43 24.56
N PRO A 585 24.69 58.67 24.26
CA PRO A 585 25.77 59.35 25.00
C PRO A 585 25.30 59.97 26.33
N ILE A 586 24.42 59.30 27.08
CA ILE A 586 23.81 59.85 28.31
C ILE A 586 24.39 59.28 29.62
N PHE A 587 25.23 58.24 29.59
CA PHE A 587 25.91 57.74 30.82
C PHE A 587 27.39 58.13 30.93
N ALA A 588 27.69 59.42 30.70
CA ALA A 588 28.98 60.03 31.09
C ALA A 588 28.87 60.99 32.29
N LEU A 589 27.73 61.06 32.98
CA LEU A 589 27.54 61.90 34.17
C LEU A 589 26.55 61.26 35.16
N PHE A 590 26.91 60.15 35.79
CA PHE A 590 26.47 59.79 37.16
C PHE A 590 27.45 58.83 37.83
#